data_AF-A0A7S1TN57-F1
#
_entry.id   AF-A0A7S1TN57-F1
#
_cell.length_a   1.000
_cell.length_b   1.000
_cell.length_c   1.000
_cell.angle_alpha   90.00
_cell.angle_beta   90.00
_cell.angle_gamma   90.00
#
_symmetry.space_group_name_H-M   'P 1'
#
loop_
_entity.id
_entity.type
_entity.pdbx_description
1 polymer ?
#
loop_
_entity_poly.entity_id
_entity_poly.type
_entity_poly.pdbx_seq_one_letter_code
_entity_poly.pdbx_strand_id
1 'polypeptide(L)'
;TVVLPLSFTPGSCSLSAYRVLPEGLEWASQHRDIMDAQPSLAAVPPGYNASFYERAQLLLSDRFLGFFMVPASGGWNYNFMGVKYTAHLKYELRLAPVREFYHETHRPAHFTQFAALEASDDVA
;
A
#
# COMPACT_ATOMS: atom_id res chain seq x y z
N THR A 1 -12.90 0.03 12.60
CA THR A 1 -12.04 -0.18 11.41
C THR A 1 -12.01 -1.64 11.05
N VAL A 2 -12.05 -1.98 9.76
CA VAL A 2 -11.97 -3.36 9.24
C VAL A 2 -10.75 -3.45 8.34
N VAL A 3 -10.05 -4.58 8.40
CA VAL A 3 -8.96 -4.91 7.47
C VAL A 3 -9.52 -5.86 6.41
N LEU A 4 -9.31 -5.51 5.14
CA LEU A 4 -9.79 -6.27 3.98
C LEU A 4 -8.61 -6.86 3.20
N PRO A 5 -8.02 -7.98 3.64
CA PRO A 5 -6.99 -8.64 2.85
C PRO A 5 -7.59 -9.14 1.53
N LEU A 6 -6.88 -8.83 0.44
CA LEU A 6 -7.12 -9.36 -0.88
C LEU A 6 -5.97 -10.29 -1.24
N SER A 7 -6.30 -11.55 -1.51
CA SER A 7 -5.35 -12.57 -1.91
C SER A 7 -5.50 -12.86 -3.40
N PHE A 8 -4.39 -12.84 -4.13
CA PHE A 8 -4.34 -13.32 -5.51
C PHE A 8 -4.20 -14.84 -5.52
N THR A 9 -5.19 -15.50 -6.10
CA THR A 9 -5.18 -16.92 -6.38
C THR A 9 -5.03 -17.11 -7.90
N PRO A 10 -4.52 -18.24 -8.41
CA PRO A 10 -4.39 -18.43 -9.85
C PRO A 10 -5.72 -18.16 -10.58
N GLY A 11 -5.74 -17.16 -11.45
CA GLY A 11 -6.92 -16.74 -12.23
C GLY A 11 -8.08 -16.12 -11.43
N SER A 12 -7.89 -15.79 -10.15
CA SER A 12 -8.96 -15.26 -9.29
C SER A 12 -8.43 -14.36 -8.17
N CYS A 13 -9.34 -13.70 -7.44
CA CYS A 13 -8.99 -13.02 -6.20
C CYS A 13 -9.98 -13.42 -5.11
N SER A 14 -9.48 -13.49 -3.87
CA SER A 14 -10.28 -13.78 -2.69
C SER A 14 -10.20 -12.62 -1.72
N LEU A 15 -11.35 -12.08 -1.31
CA LEU A 15 -11.44 -11.07 -0.27
C LEU A 15 -11.92 -11.72 1.03
N SER A 16 -11.34 -11.29 2.14
CA SER A 16 -11.87 -11.54 3.48
C SER A 16 -11.95 -10.23 4.26
N ALA A 17 -12.71 -10.22 5.35
CA ALA A 17 -12.86 -9.05 6.21
C ALA A 17 -12.64 -9.45 7.66
N TYR A 18 -11.86 -8.63 8.37
CA TYR A 18 -11.50 -8.86 9.76
C TYR A 18 -11.64 -7.58 10.59
N ARG A 19 -12.17 -7.73 11.80
CA ARG A 19 -12.21 -6.67 12.81
C ARG A 19 -11.19 -6.98 13.89
N VAL A 20 -10.27 -6.05 14.13
CA VAL A 20 -9.32 -6.13 15.25
C VAL A 20 -10.06 -5.83 16.55
N LEU A 21 -9.88 -6.68 17.56
CA LEU A 21 -10.47 -6.50 18.89
C LEU A 21 -9.57 -5.62 19.77
N PRO A 22 -10.11 -4.97 20.82
CA PRO A 22 -9.35 -4.11 21.71
C PRO A 22 -8.09 -4.77 22.29
N GLU A 23 -8.18 -6.05 22.66
CA GLU A 23 -7.07 -6.84 23.21
C GLU A 23 -5.94 -7.00 22.18
N GLY A 24 -6.30 -7.17 20.90
CA GLY A 24 -5.34 -7.23 19.81
C GLY A 24 -4.64 -5.90 19.55
N LEU A 25 -5.37 -4.79 19.69
CA LEU A 25 -4.80 -3.45 19.53
C LEU A 25 -3.85 -3.11 20.69
N GLU A 26 -4.24 -3.43 21.92
CA GLU A 26 -3.40 -3.26 23.10
C GLU A 26 -2.11 -4.07 22.98
N TRP A 27 -2.23 -5.36 22.64
CA TRP A 27 -1.07 -6.22 22.40
C TRP A 27 -0.16 -5.64 21.31
N ALA A 28 -0.71 -5.23 20.17
CA ALA A 28 0.09 -4.68 19.06
C ALA A 28 0.82 -3.37 19.46
N SER A 29 0.20 -2.53 20.29
CA SER A 29 0.83 -1.28 20.75
C SER A 29 2.06 -1.51 21.64
N GLN A 30 2.06 -2.59 22.41
CA GLN A 30 3.14 -2.95 23.33
C GLN A 30 4.30 -3.67 22.64
N HIS A 31 4.10 -4.20 21.42
CA HIS A 31 5.09 -5.01 20.69
C HIS A 31 5.53 -4.36 19.37
N ARG A 32 5.35 -3.04 19.24
CA ARG A 32 5.64 -2.30 18.00
C ARG A 32 7.10 -2.41 17.56
N ASP A 33 8.02 -2.33 18.52
CA ASP A 33 9.47 -2.45 18.31
C ASP A 33 9.87 -3.83 17.75
N ILE A 34 9.25 -4.91 18.25
CA ILE A 34 9.45 -6.27 17.76
C ILE A 34 8.94 -6.39 16.32
N MET A 35 7.77 -5.80 16.02
CA MET A 35 7.20 -5.82 14.67
C MET A 35 8.01 -4.99 13.67
N ASP A 36 8.57 -3.85 14.09
CA ASP A 36 9.43 -3.01 13.24
C ASP A 36 10.80 -3.69 12.96
N ALA A 37 11.33 -4.45 13.93
CA ALA A 37 12.62 -5.16 13.81
C ALA A 37 12.53 -6.47 13.01
N GLN A 38 11.36 -7.10 12.93
CA GLN A 38 11.11 -8.31 12.13
C GLN A 38 10.07 -8.04 11.03
N PRO A 39 10.48 -7.43 9.90
CA PRO A 39 9.56 -7.13 8.80
C PRO A 39 9.13 -8.38 8.00
N SER A 40 9.75 -9.55 8.23
CA SER A 40 9.33 -10.80 7.61
C SER A 40 8.44 -11.61 8.55
N LEU A 41 7.34 -12.15 8.00
CA LEU A 41 6.41 -13.10 8.65
C LEU A 41 7.06 -14.46 9.02
N ALA A 42 8.39 -14.55 9.06
CA ALA A 42 9.11 -15.80 9.26
C ALA A 42 8.90 -16.40 10.66
N ALA A 43 8.49 -15.59 11.64
CA ALA A 43 8.13 -16.04 12.97
C ALA A 43 6.88 -15.32 13.48
N VAL A 44 6.02 -16.06 14.17
CA VAL A 44 4.87 -15.50 14.90
C VAL A 44 5.42 -14.77 16.13
N PRO A 45 5.12 -13.47 16.33
CA PRO A 45 5.63 -12.73 17.48
C PRO A 45 5.18 -13.37 18.81
N PRO A 46 6.02 -13.30 19.86
CA PRO A 46 5.66 -13.85 21.17
C PRO A 46 4.35 -13.29 21.71
N GLY A 47 3.49 -14.16 22.25
CA GLY A 47 2.20 -13.75 22.83
C GLY A 47 1.11 -13.44 21.80
N TYR A 48 1.38 -13.56 20.50
CA TYR A 48 0.35 -13.46 19.48
C TYR A 48 -0.73 -14.53 19.67
N ASN A 49 -2.00 -14.11 19.54
CA ASN A 49 -3.16 -14.98 19.62
C ASN A 49 -4.13 -14.69 18.47
N ALA A 50 -4.67 -15.74 17.84
CA ALA A 50 -5.67 -15.60 16.76
C ALA A 50 -6.99 -14.97 17.24
N SER A 51 -7.26 -14.95 18.55
CA SER A 51 -8.40 -14.27 19.16
C SER A 51 -8.27 -12.74 19.14
N PHE A 52 -7.17 -12.16 18.66
CA PHE A 52 -7.00 -10.71 18.55
C PHE A 52 -7.82 -10.07 17.44
N TYR A 53 -8.43 -10.87 16.59
CA TYR A 53 -9.36 -10.41 15.57
C TYR A 53 -10.47 -11.43 15.36
N GLU A 54 -11.56 -10.96 14.77
CA GLU A 54 -12.67 -11.81 14.37
C GLU A 54 -13.03 -11.55 12.91
N ARG A 55 -13.71 -12.51 12.28
CA ARG A 55 -14.20 -12.35 10.91
C ARG A 55 -15.37 -11.39 10.88
N ALA A 56 -15.35 -10.45 9.94
CA ALA A 56 -16.46 -9.54 9.66
C ALA A 56 -17.23 -10.00 8.42
N GLN A 57 -18.49 -9.59 8.31
CA GLN A 57 -19.30 -9.83 7.13
C GLN A 57 -18.88 -8.89 5.99
N LEU A 58 -18.75 -9.44 4.78
CA LEU A 58 -18.44 -8.70 3.55
C LEU A 58 -19.42 -9.12 2.45
N LEU A 59 -19.99 -8.14 1.76
CA LEU A 59 -20.86 -8.32 0.60
C LEU A 59 -20.39 -7.42 -0.53
N LEU A 60 -20.39 -7.93 -1.75
CA LEU A 60 -20.17 -7.14 -2.96
C LEU A 60 -21.51 -6.66 -3.50
N SER A 61 -21.56 -5.42 -3.98
CA SER A 61 -22.78 -4.84 -4.54
C SER A 61 -22.48 -4.13 -5.85
N ASP A 62 -23.38 -4.34 -6.81
CA ASP A 62 -23.46 -3.64 -8.09
C ASP A 62 -24.51 -2.51 -8.07
N ARG A 63 -25.20 -2.29 -6.93
CA ARG A 63 -26.30 -1.34 -6.81
C ARG A 63 -25.87 0.11 -6.69
N PHE A 64 -24.63 0.35 -6.28
CA PHE A 64 -24.07 1.68 -6.11
C PHE A 64 -22.61 1.70 -6.57
N LEU A 65 -22.18 2.86 -7.03
CA LEU A 65 -20.81 3.09 -7.48
C LEU A 65 -20.06 3.89 -6.43
N GLY A 66 -18.93 3.34 -5.98
CA GLY A 66 -17.96 4.11 -5.19
C GLY A 66 -17.14 5.06 -6.05
N PHE A 67 -16.29 5.83 -5.40
CA PHE A 67 -15.32 6.71 -6.07
C PHE A 67 -13.94 6.58 -5.44
N PHE A 68 -12.93 7.04 -6.16
CA PHE A 68 -11.55 7.10 -5.68
C PHE A 68 -11.13 8.53 -5.38
N MET A 69 -10.22 8.66 -4.42
CA MET A 69 -9.45 9.88 -4.15
C MET A 69 -7.98 9.56 -4.34
N VAL A 70 -7.25 10.46 -5.01
CA VAL A 70 -5.82 10.30 -5.30
C VAL A 70 -5.05 11.52 -4.82
N PRO A 71 -3.72 11.43 -4.62
CA PRO A 71 -2.90 12.59 -4.34
C PRO A 71 -3.09 13.69 -5.40
N ALA A 72 -3.17 14.95 -4.95
CA ALA A 72 -3.35 16.10 -5.82
C ALA A 72 -2.13 16.33 -6.73
N SER A 73 -0.92 16.05 -6.22
CA SER A 73 0.34 16.12 -6.95
C SER A 73 1.05 14.77 -6.99
N GLY A 74 1.77 14.51 -8.09
CA GLY A 74 2.50 13.26 -8.28
C GLY A 74 1.59 12.04 -8.49
N GLY A 75 2.09 10.88 -8.08
CA GLY A 75 1.33 9.62 -8.07
C GLY A 75 1.27 9.02 -6.67
N TRP A 76 0.43 8.01 -6.50
CA TRP A 76 0.25 7.33 -5.22
C TRP A 76 1.36 6.33 -4.92
N ASN A 77 1.99 5.77 -5.97
CA ASN A 77 2.99 4.72 -5.84
C ASN A 77 4.41 5.29 -5.78
N TYR A 78 5.07 5.12 -4.63
CA TYR A 78 6.46 5.53 -4.39
C TYR A 78 7.47 4.38 -4.51
N ASN A 79 7.08 3.17 -4.95
CA ASN A 79 7.97 2.02 -5.03
C ASN A 79 9.22 2.26 -5.90
N PHE A 80 9.10 3.01 -7.01
CA PHE A 80 10.25 3.37 -7.87
C PHE A 80 10.89 4.71 -7.49
N MET A 81 10.40 5.36 -6.44
CA MET A 81 10.81 6.70 -5.99
C MET A 81 11.01 6.73 -4.47
N GLY A 82 11.54 5.64 -3.89
CA GLY A 82 11.57 5.41 -2.44
C GLY A 82 12.23 6.55 -1.65
N VAL A 83 13.28 7.18 -2.19
CA VAL A 83 13.96 8.34 -1.58
C VAL A 83 13.06 9.58 -1.42
N LYS A 84 11.95 9.67 -2.17
CA LYS A 84 10.99 10.78 -2.06
C LYS A 84 9.90 10.52 -1.02
N TYR A 85 9.77 9.30 -0.53
CA TYR A 85 8.80 8.96 0.50
C TYR A 85 9.37 9.23 1.90
N THR A 86 8.55 9.81 2.76
CA THR A 86 8.83 9.92 4.20
C THR A 86 7.55 9.65 4.99
N ALA A 87 7.66 9.10 6.20
CA ALA A 87 6.50 8.79 7.05
C ALA A 87 5.65 10.02 7.43
N HIS A 88 6.22 11.22 7.31
CA HIS A 88 5.56 12.49 7.65
C HIS A 88 5.18 13.31 6.40
N LEU A 89 5.22 12.70 5.21
CA LEU A 89 4.86 13.37 3.96
C LEU A 89 3.41 13.85 4.02
N LYS A 90 3.21 15.16 3.83
CA LYS A 90 1.88 15.77 3.69
C LYS A 90 1.48 15.77 2.22
N TYR A 91 0.21 15.51 1.97
CA TYR A 91 -0.37 15.51 0.63
C TYR A 91 -1.81 16.02 0.68
N GLU A 92 -2.24 16.62 -0.43
CA GLU A 92 -3.64 16.97 -0.67
C GLU A 92 -4.30 15.88 -1.51
N LEU A 93 -5.62 15.82 -1.49
CA LEU A 93 -6.41 14.84 -2.24
C LEU A 93 -7.28 15.51 -3.29
N ARG A 94 -7.54 14.78 -4.37
CA ARG A 94 -8.52 15.16 -5.40
C ARG A 94 -9.33 13.94 -5.87
N LEU A 95 -10.52 14.20 -6.41
CA LEU A 95 -11.36 13.19 -7.04
C LEU A 95 -10.82 12.89 -8.44
N ALA A 96 -10.28 11.69 -8.63
CA ALA A 96 -9.86 11.19 -9.93
C ALA A 96 -9.67 9.65 -9.89
N PRO A 97 -9.66 8.98 -11.06
CA PRO A 97 -9.31 7.56 -11.16
C PRO A 97 -7.87 7.28 -10.71
N VAL A 98 -7.64 6.09 -10.16
CA VAL A 98 -6.31 5.62 -9.75
C VAL A 98 -5.51 5.16 -10.98
N ARG A 99 -4.27 5.63 -11.12
CA ARG A 99 -3.34 5.17 -12.17
C ARG A 99 -2.78 3.79 -11.84
N GLU A 100 -2.51 2.94 -12.84
CA GLU A 100 -2.00 1.59 -12.57
C GLU A 100 -0.64 1.61 -11.87
N PHE A 101 -0.26 0.49 -11.25
CA PHE A 101 1.00 0.37 -10.51
C PHE A 101 2.21 0.83 -11.34
N TYR A 102 2.26 0.39 -12.60
CA TYR A 102 3.32 0.65 -13.57
C TYR A 102 3.05 1.89 -14.44
N HIS A 103 2.19 2.81 -14.05
CA HIS A 103 2.00 4.03 -14.84
C HIS A 103 3.29 4.89 -14.87
N GLU A 104 3.59 5.55 -15.99
CA GLU A 104 4.82 6.37 -16.21
C GLU A 104 5.10 7.38 -15.09
N THR A 105 4.05 8.01 -14.57
CA THR A 105 4.10 8.97 -13.45
C THR A 105 4.71 8.39 -12.17
N HIS A 106 4.65 7.07 -11.97
CA HIS A 106 5.23 6.40 -10.81
C HIS A 106 6.70 6.03 -11.00
N ARG A 107 7.22 6.11 -12.24
CA ARG A 107 8.55 5.66 -12.63
C ARG A 107 9.27 6.63 -13.58
N PRO A 108 9.26 7.95 -13.31
CA PRO A 108 9.76 8.98 -14.24
C PRO A 108 11.23 8.79 -14.62
N ALA A 109 12.05 8.25 -13.70
CA ALA A 109 13.46 7.97 -13.94
C ALA A 109 13.70 7.07 -15.17
N HIS A 110 12.79 6.14 -15.46
CA HIS A 110 12.90 5.24 -16.61
C HIS A 110 12.75 5.98 -17.95
N PHE A 111 12.13 7.16 -17.95
CA PHE A 111 11.86 7.95 -19.15
C PHE A 111 12.86 9.10 -19.31
N THR A 112 13.44 9.60 -18.21
CA THR A 112 14.45 10.65 -18.24
C THR A 112 15.85 10.15 -18.57
N GLN A 113 16.14 8.85 -18.40
CA GLN A 113 17.45 8.26 -18.72
C GLN A 113 17.82 8.38 -20.20
N PHE A 114 16.84 8.30 -21.11
CA PHE A 114 17.09 8.42 -22.55
C PHE A 114 17.55 9.83 -22.95
N ALA A 115 16.95 10.87 -22.36
CA ALA A 115 17.33 12.26 -22.63
C ALA A 115 18.75 12.60 -22.14
N ALA A 116 19.26 11.89 -21.12
CA ALA A 116 20.62 12.09 -20.61
C ALA A 116 21.69 11.52 -21.55
N LEU A 117 21.36 10.50 -22.35
CA LEU A 117 22.28 9.89 -23.32
C LEU A 117 22.44 10.78 -24.57
N GLU A 118 21.36 11.37 -25.07
CA GLU A 118 21.42 12.30 -26.21
C GLU A 118 22.25 13.55 -25.86
N ALA A 119 22.12 14.08 -24.65
CA ALA A 119 22.91 15.23 -24.20
C ALA A 119 24.41 14.94 -24.02
N SER A 120 24.82 13.66 -23.88
CA SER A 120 26.23 13.29 -23.81
C SER A 120 26.89 13.12 -25.19
N ASP A 121 26.11 12.81 -26.23
CA ASP A 121 26.61 12.67 -27.60
C ASP A 121 26.85 14.04 -28.29
N ASP A 122 26.20 15.11 -27.82
CA ASP A 122 26.42 16.48 -28.32
C ASP A 122 27.71 17.15 -27.79
N VAL A 123 28.48 16.46 -26.94
CA VAL A 123 29.75 16.95 -26.36
C VAL A 123 30.98 16.20 -26.89
N ALA A 124 30.80 15.41 -27.96
CA ALA A 124 31.87 14.66 -28.64
C ALA A 124 32.30 15.30 -29.97
#